data_AF-A0A950YJQ1-F1
#
_entry.id   AF-A0A950YJQ1-F1
#
_cell.length_a   1.000
_cell.length_b   1.000
_cell.length_c   1.000
_cell.angle_alpha   90.00
_cell.angle_beta   90.00
_cell.angle_gamma   90.00
#
_symmetry.space_group_name_H-M   'P 1'
#
loop_
_entity.id
_entity.type
_entity.pdbx_description
1 polymer ?
#
loop_
_entity_poly.entity_id
_entity_poly.type
_entity_poly.pdbx_seq_one_letter_code
_entity_poly.pdbx_strand_id
1 'polypeptide(L)'
;MRRATTIVLAVHGFAGPGIVSPESVDRDGNANLIDAAAELGVDVILTPVVAATPEHPVELFRAKHEAERHLIASGTRWTIVRATAFLEFGPRSWPSRSCLAAARTRSTSSRSTT
;
A
#
# COMPACT_ATOMS: atom_id res chain seq x y z
N MET A 1 -15.36 24.32 0.50
CA MET A 1 -14.71 23.14 -0.11
C MET A 1 -14.74 22.00 0.91
N ARG A 2 -15.08 20.76 0.51
CA ARG A 2 -15.02 19.58 1.41
C ARG A 2 -13.62 18.98 1.37
N ARG A 3 -13.04 18.67 2.53
CA ARG A 3 -11.76 17.95 2.66
C ARG A 3 -11.98 16.45 2.55
N ALA A 4 -11.01 15.72 1.98
CA ALA A 4 -10.98 14.27 2.03
C ALA A 4 -10.69 13.80 3.48
N THR A 5 -11.40 12.78 3.93
CA THR A 5 -11.18 12.15 5.25
C THR A 5 -10.44 10.82 5.15
N THR A 6 -10.35 10.27 3.94
CA THR A 6 -9.71 9.00 3.66
C THR A 6 -9.08 9.06 2.26
N ILE A 7 -7.89 8.49 2.10
CA ILE A 7 -7.24 8.29 0.80
C ILE A 7 -7.05 6.81 0.51
N VAL A 8 -7.12 6.45 -0.77
CA VAL A 8 -6.92 5.07 -1.24
C VAL A 8 -5.70 5.02 -2.16
N LEU A 9 -4.69 4.26 -1.74
CA LEU A 9 -3.42 4.05 -2.42
C LEU A 9 -3.49 2.72 -3.19
N ALA A 10 -3.97 2.80 -4.43
CA ALA A 10 -4.16 1.67 -5.35
C ALA A 10 -3.44 1.91 -6.69
N VAL A 11 -2.27 2.54 -6.66
CA VAL A 11 -1.42 2.83 -7.82
C VAL A 11 -0.26 1.83 -7.89
N HIS A 12 0.30 1.62 -9.08
CA HIS A 12 1.58 0.93 -9.25
C HIS A 12 2.34 1.38 -10.51
N GLY A 13 3.67 1.28 -10.45
CA GLY A 13 4.58 1.67 -11.52
C GLY A 13 5.06 0.52 -12.43
N PHE A 14 4.52 -0.70 -12.28
CA PHE A 14 5.07 -1.90 -12.92
C PHE A 14 5.10 -1.88 -14.47
N ALA A 15 4.10 -1.28 -15.12
CA ALA A 15 3.94 -1.30 -16.59
C ALA A 15 3.85 0.12 -17.20
N GLY A 16 4.45 1.11 -16.55
CA GLY A 16 4.41 2.51 -16.99
C GLY A 16 5.47 2.85 -18.05
N PRO A 17 5.30 3.94 -18.82
CA PRO A 17 6.31 4.38 -19.78
C PRO A 17 7.58 4.88 -19.06
N GLY A 18 8.73 4.31 -19.42
CA GLY A 18 10.12 4.80 -19.25
C GLY A 18 10.56 5.41 -17.91
N ILE A 19 9.94 6.51 -17.50
CA ILE A 19 10.24 7.27 -16.27
C ILE A 19 9.49 6.77 -15.04
N VAL A 20 8.57 5.83 -15.22
CA VAL A 20 7.76 5.25 -14.15
C VAL A 20 8.40 3.94 -13.69
N SER A 21 8.69 3.83 -12.39
CA SER A 21 9.24 2.62 -11.78
C SER A 21 8.44 2.24 -10.52
N PRO A 22 8.50 0.97 -10.08
CA PRO A 22 7.99 0.60 -8.77
C PRO A 22 8.61 1.43 -7.64
N GLU A 23 9.90 1.76 -7.73
CA GLU A 23 10.54 2.67 -6.79
C GLU A 23 9.85 4.04 -6.73
N SER A 24 9.66 4.70 -7.88
CA SER A 24 9.12 6.07 -7.90
C SER A 24 7.63 6.13 -7.56
N VAL A 25 6.84 5.12 -7.92
CA VAL A 25 5.38 5.11 -7.69
C VAL A 25 5.00 4.37 -6.43
N ASP A 26 5.42 3.11 -6.30
CA ASP A 26 4.95 2.23 -5.23
C ASP A 26 5.65 2.52 -3.91
N ARG A 27 6.94 2.87 -3.92
CA ARG A 27 7.67 3.27 -2.70
C ARG A 27 7.52 4.76 -2.43
N ASP A 28 8.13 5.59 -3.25
CA ASP A 28 8.30 7.02 -2.96
C ASP A 28 6.97 7.77 -3.05
N GLY A 29 6.17 7.51 -4.10
CA GLY A 29 4.86 8.12 -4.28
C GLY A 29 3.89 7.82 -3.13
N ASN A 30 3.82 6.56 -2.70
CA ASN A 30 2.99 6.18 -1.56
C ASN A 30 3.52 6.76 -0.24
N ALA A 31 4.84 6.78 -0.02
CA ALA A 31 5.42 7.36 1.19
C ALA A 31 5.03 8.85 1.36
N ASN A 32 5.15 9.64 0.28
CA ASN A 32 4.77 11.05 0.28
C ASN A 32 3.29 11.26 0.65
N LEU A 33 2.39 10.42 0.12
CA LEU A 33 0.96 10.51 0.43
C LEU A 33 0.63 10.05 1.86
N ILE A 34 1.36 9.05 2.37
CA ILE A 34 1.23 8.58 3.75
C ILE A 34 1.65 9.67 4.74
N ASP A 35 2.77 10.34 4.48
CA ASP A 35 3.28 11.40 5.35
C ASP A 35 2.30 12.58 5.39
N ALA A 36 1.81 13.01 4.22
CA ALA A 36 0.78 14.05 4.14
C ALA A 36 -0.52 13.64 4.87
N ALA A 37 -0.92 12.37 4.79
CA ALA A 37 -2.10 11.89 5.49
C ALA A 37 -1.89 11.86 7.01
N ALA A 38 -0.70 11.49 7.48
CA ALA A 38 -0.35 11.51 8.90
C ALA A 38 -0.37 12.95 9.45
N GLU A 39 0.20 13.92 8.73
CA GLU A 39 0.18 15.34 9.09
C GLU A 39 -1.24 15.91 9.19
N LEU A 40 -2.14 15.46 8.30
CA LEU A 40 -3.51 15.97 8.21
C LEU A 40 -4.52 15.16 9.04
N GLY A 41 -4.11 14.07 9.67
CA GLY A 41 -4.99 13.15 10.40
C GLY A 41 -6.02 12.44 9.50
N VAL A 42 -5.64 12.17 8.25
CA VAL A 42 -6.46 11.51 7.23
C VAL A 42 -6.20 10.00 7.25
N ASP A 43 -7.26 9.21 7.13
CA ASP A 43 -7.16 7.75 7.14
C ASP A 43 -6.60 7.24 5.81
N VAL A 44 -5.83 6.15 5.85
CA VAL A 44 -5.16 5.60 4.67
C VAL A 44 -5.61 4.17 4.40
N ILE A 45 -6.03 3.89 3.17
CA ILE A 45 -6.21 2.54 2.67
C ILE A 45 -5.09 2.24 1.67
N LEU A 46 -4.28 1.21 1.94
CA LEU A 46 -3.20 0.77 1.04
C LEU A 46 -3.53 -0.60 0.45
N THR A 47 -3.24 -0.76 -0.85
CA THR A 47 -3.39 -2.04 -1.56
C THR A 47 -2.03 -2.61 -1.99
N PRO A 48 -1.26 -3.23 -1.07
CA PRO A 48 -0.03 -3.93 -1.44
C PRO A 48 -0.33 -5.35 -1.95
N VAL A 49 0.71 -6.14 -2.26
CA VAL A 49 0.57 -7.54 -2.68
C VAL A 49 0.78 -8.52 -1.53
N VAL A 50 0.11 -9.66 -1.59
CA VAL A 50 0.47 -10.82 -0.76
C VAL A 50 1.92 -11.25 -1.06
N ALA A 51 2.57 -11.82 -0.05
CA ALA A 51 3.96 -12.28 -0.12
C ALA A 51 5.01 -11.20 -0.47
N ALA A 52 4.68 -9.91 -0.33
CA ALA A 52 5.67 -8.82 -0.42
C ALA A 52 6.73 -8.95 0.69
N THR A 53 7.99 -9.15 0.30
CA THR A 53 9.17 -9.23 1.19
C THR A 53 10.28 -8.31 0.69
N PRO A 54 11.22 -7.87 1.55
CA PRO A 54 12.33 -7.02 1.14
C PRO A 54 13.30 -7.73 0.17
N GLU A 55 13.38 -9.07 0.24
CA GLU A 55 14.25 -9.89 -0.61
C GLU A 55 13.52 -10.48 -1.84
N HIS A 56 12.30 -10.04 -2.13
CA HIS A 56 11.51 -10.60 -3.23
C HIS A 56 12.19 -10.34 -4.60
N PRO A 57 12.24 -11.31 -5.53
CA PRO A 57 12.94 -11.15 -6.81
C PRO A 57 12.32 -10.06 -7.73
N VAL A 58 11.03 -9.79 -7.55
CA VAL A 58 10.30 -8.74 -8.31
C VAL A 58 10.37 -7.41 -7.55
N GLU A 59 10.91 -6.37 -8.18
CA GLU A 59 11.05 -5.01 -7.61
C GLU A 59 9.72 -4.46 -7.08
N LEU A 60 8.61 -4.67 -7.79
CA LEU A 60 7.28 -4.26 -7.36
C LEU A 60 6.91 -4.77 -5.96
N PHE A 61 7.30 -6.00 -5.63
CA PHE A 61 6.97 -6.61 -4.35
C PHE A 61 7.81 -6.00 -3.23
N ARG A 62 9.07 -5.67 -3.51
CA ARG A 62 9.96 -4.98 -2.58
C ARG A 62 9.45 -3.56 -2.30
N ALA A 63 9.11 -2.80 -3.34
CA ALA A 63 8.53 -1.46 -3.18
C ALA A 63 7.21 -1.47 -2.39
N LYS A 64 6.31 -2.42 -2.68
CA LYS A 64 5.07 -2.60 -1.91
C LYS A 64 5.30 -3.05 -0.47
N HIS A 65 6.34 -3.83 -0.21
CA HIS A 65 6.75 -4.18 1.15
C HIS A 65 7.16 -2.91 1.92
N GLU A 66 8.02 -2.08 1.33
CA GLU A 66 8.52 -0.84 1.94
C GLU A 66 7.39 0.15 2.23
N ALA A 67 6.49 0.40 1.28
CA ALA A 67 5.33 1.26 1.48
C ALA A 67 4.41 0.75 2.60
N GLU A 68 4.21 -0.57 2.71
CA GLU A 68 3.44 -1.16 3.80
C GLU A 68 4.12 -0.96 5.16
N ARG A 69 5.45 -1.12 5.24
CA ARG A 69 6.22 -0.86 6.46
C ARG A 69 6.14 0.61 6.86
N HIS A 70 6.26 1.52 5.90
CA HIS A 70 6.14 2.96 6.10
C HIS A 70 4.77 3.33 6.67
N LEU A 71 3.68 2.82 6.06
CA LEU A 71 2.33 3.03 6.56
C LEU A 71 2.14 2.52 7.99
N ILE A 72 2.69 1.34 8.32
CA ILE A 72 2.60 0.79 9.68
C ILE A 72 3.31 1.68 10.71
N ALA A 73 4.41 2.32 10.32
CA ALA A 73 5.20 3.21 11.17
C ALA A 73 4.66 4.65 11.24
N SER A 74 3.87 5.10 10.25
CA SER A 74 3.42 6.49 10.09
C SER A 74 2.52 7.06 11.20
N GLY A 75 1.96 6.21 12.07
CA GLY A 75 1.06 6.65 13.14
C GLY A 75 -0.37 7.00 12.72
N THR A 76 -0.66 7.13 11.41
CA THR A 76 -2.03 7.33 10.92
C THR A 76 -2.90 6.08 11.08
N ARG A 77 -4.23 6.25 11.07
CA ARG A 77 -5.17 5.12 10.99
C ARG A 77 -5.12 4.54 9.59
N TRP A 78 -5.09 3.21 9.51
CA TRP A 78 -4.95 2.55 8.23
C TRP A 78 -5.72 1.26 8.09
N THR A 79 -6.03 0.94 6.83
CA THR A 79 -6.44 -0.40 6.38
C THR A 79 -5.50 -0.85 5.27
N ILE A 80 -4.94 -2.05 5.40
CA ILE A 80 -4.10 -2.71 4.39
C ILE A 80 -4.91 -3.83 3.77
N VAL A 81 -5.18 -3.76 2.47
CA VAL A 81 -5.88 -4.79 1.69
C VAL A 81 -4.88 -5.48 0.76
N ARG A 82 -4.44 -6.69 1.10
CA ARG A 82 -3.44 -7.40 0.29
C ARG A 82 -4.07 -8.06 -0.92
N ALA A 83 -3.67 -7.63 -2.12
CA ALA A 83 -4.08 -8.22 -3.39
C ALA A 83 -3.24 -9.48 -3.71
N THR A 84 -3.87 -10.47 -4.33
CA THR A 84 -3.31 -11.82 -4.49
C THR A 84 -2.54 -12.02 -5.80
N ALA A 85 -2.85 -11.25 -6.84
CA ALA A 85 -2.00 -11.03 -8.01
C ALA A 85 -2.53 -9.80 -8.78
N PHE A 86 -1.62 -8.99 -9.34
CA PHE A 86 -1.96 -8.05 -10.40
C PHE A 86 -2.00 -8.81 -11.74
N LEU A 87 -2.92 -8.44 -12.64
CA LEU A 87 -3.18 -9.18 -13.88
C LEU A 87 -1.94 -9.29 -14.79
N GLU A 88 -1.02 -8.35 -14.65
CA GLU A 88 0.25 -8.19 -15.35
C GLU A 88 1.22 -9.36 -15.12
N PHE A 89 1.05 -10.15 -14.04
CA PHE A 89 1.92 -11.29 -13.75
C PHE A 89 1.46 -12.60 -14.45
N GLY A 90 0.20 -12.68 -14.89
CA GLY A 90 -0.34 -13.86 -15.57
C GLY A 90 -0.38 -15.14 -14.70
N PRO A 91 -1.05 -16.21 -15.19
CA PRO A 91 -1.29 -17.42 -14.41
C PRO A 91 -0.04 -18.32 -14.22
N ARG A 92 1.04 -18.07 -14.97
CA ARG A 92 2.23 -18.94 -14.99
C ARG A 92 3.23 -18.63 -13.87
N SER A 93 3.23 -17.42 -13.34
CA SER A 93 4.19 -16.97 -12.34
C SER A 93 3.66 -17.08 -10.90
N TRP A 94 2.45 -17.61 -10.69
CA TRP A 94 1.79 -17.57 -9.38
C TRP A 94 1.28 -18.95 -8.91
N PRO A 95 1.74 -19.47 -7.75
CA PRO A 95 1.27 -20.74 -7.22
C PRO A 95 -0.16 -20.62 -6.66
N SER A 96 -1.00 -21.62 -6.97
CA SER A 96 -2.46 -21.65 -6.82
C SER A 96 -3.03 -21.50 -5.40
N ARG A 97 -2.19 -21.38 -4.36
CA ARG A 97 -2.62 -21.39 -2.94
C ARG A 97 -2.83 -20.00 -2.33
N SER A 98 -2.49 -18.92 -3.03
CA SER A 98 -2.45 -17.57 -2.44
C SER A 98 -3.64 -16.68 -2.79
N CYS A 99 -4.80 -17.23 -3.19
CA CYS A 99 -5.96 -16.45 -3.64
C CYS A 99 -6.76 -15.75 -2.53
N LEU A 100 -6.36 -15.82 -1.25
CA LEU A 100 -7.06 -15.10 -0.20
C LEU A 100 -6.52 -13.68 -0.01
N ALA A 101 -7.28 -12.69 -0.46
CA ALA A 101 -7.05 -11.30 -0.09
C ALA A 101 -7.38 -11.13 1.40
N ALA A 102 -6.48 -10.52 2.16
CA ALA A 102 -6.66 -10.28 3.58
C ALA A 102 -6.58 -8.78 3.88
N ALA A 103 -7.58 -8.27 4.58
CA ALA A 103 -7.59 -6.90 5.09
C ALA A 103 -7.14 -6.87 6.56
N ARG A 104 -6.23 -5.97 6.90
CA ARG A 104 -5.83 -5.67 8.29
C ARG A 104 -6.07 -4.19 8.56
N THR A 105 -6.59 -3.85 9.73
CA THR A 105 -6.88 -2.45 10.10
C THR A 105 -6.23 -2.12 11.43
N ARG A 106 -5.72 -0.89 11.56
CA ARG A 106 -5.33 -0.30 12.85
C ARG A 106 -6.41 0.68 13.29
N SER A 107 -7.00 0.42 14.46
CA SER A 107 -7.77 1.43 15.19
C SER A 107 -6.84 2.19 16.13
N THR A 108 -6.87 3.52 16.11
CA THR A 108 -6.34 4.32 17.21
C THR A 108 -7.51 4.63 18.13
N SER A 109 -7.46 4.16 19.38
CA SER A 109 -8.45 4.52 20.38
C SER A 109 -8.18 5.95 20.85
N SER A 110 -8.96 6.91 20.36
CA SER A 110 -9.12 8.19 21.07
C SER A 110 -10.44 8.86 20.68
N ARG A 111 -11.49 8.56 21.45
CA ARG A 111 -12.58 9.51 21.73
C ARG A 111 -12.91 9.43 23.22
N SER A 112 -12.06 10.05 24.03
CA SER A 112 -12.52 10.70 25.25
C SER A 112 -12.85 12.13 24.83
N THR A 113 -14.14 12.40 24.62
CA THR A 113 -14.63 13.78 24.50
C THR A 113 -15.53 13.97 25.71
N THR A 114 -15.08 14.85 26.60
CA THR A 114 -15.82 15.36 27.76
C THR A 114 -17.06 16.12 27.31
#